data_AF-A0A5D3E678-F1
#
_entry.id   AF-A0A5D3E678-F1
#
_cell.length_a   1.000
_cell.length_b   1.000
_cell.length_c   1.000
_cell.angle_alpha   90.00
_cell.angle_beta   90.00
_cell.angle_gamma   90.00
#
_symmetry.space_group_name_H-M   'P 1'
#
loop_
_entity.id
_entity.type
_entity.pdbx_description
1 polymer ?
#
loop_
_entity_poly.entity_id
_entity_poly.type
_entity_poly.pdbx_seq_one_letter_code
_entity_poly.pdbx_strand_id
1 'polypeptide(L)'
;MANNEDDDHGVLLYYKYANIPNLDDLVSFYQSNCTSLALVGRVRLASQGVNVCGKLSSLKSHIAVMKLNSLFDGTDFKLASCHQPSNDIVARECGFTSLSVRVVQELVTLCSNPLSKLPEISEAGTHLSAAEFHSVLESAG
;
A
#
# COMPACT_ATOMS: atom_id res chain seq x y z
N MET A 1 26.78 16.86 -10.60
CA MET A 1 26.65 16.10 -9.34
C MET A 1 25.60 15.04 -9.61
N ALA A 2 25.95 13.75 -9.48
CA ALA A 2 24.96 12.69 -9.63
C ALA A 2 24.03 12.77 -8.41
N ASN A 3 22.76 13.12 -8.61
CA ASN A 3 21.76 12.97 -7.57
C ASN A 3 21.64 11.46 -7.31
N ASN A 4 22.00 11.02 -6.10
CA ASN A 4 21.69 9.68 -5.66
C ASN A 4 20.17 9.60 -5.49
N GLU A 5 19.47 9.04 -6.47
CA GLU A 5 18.01 8.80 -6.43
C GLU A 5 17.59 8.00 -5.18
N ASP A 6 18.52 7.29 -4.52
CA ASP A 6 18.26 6.54 -3.29
C ASP A 6 18.07 7.40 -2.03
N ASP A 7 18.41 8.69 -2.08
CA ASP A 7 18.12 9.68 -1.04
C ASP A 7 16.78 10.40 -1.23
N ASP A 8 16.14 10.23 -2.40
CA ASP A 8 14.82 10.80 -2.64
C ASP A 8 13.75 10.14 -1.77
N HIS A 9 12.71 10.93 -1.46
CA HIS A 9 11.53 10.41 -0.79
C HIS A 9 10.62 9.71 -1.78
N GLY A 10 9.74 8.88 -1.26
CA GLY A 10 8.74 8.21 -2.05
C GLY A 10 7.52 7.82 -1.26
N VAL A 11 6.52 7.42 -2.04
CA VAL A 11 5.27 6.85 -1.54
C VAL A 11 5.09 5.50 -2.19
N LEU A 12 4.69 4.53 -1.38
CA LEU A 12 4.42 3.16 -1.77
C LEU A 12 2.98 2.82 -1.44
N LEU A 13 2.20 2.54 -2.47
CA LEU A 13 0.84 2.05 -2.34
C LEU A 13 0.75 0.63 -2.88
N TYR A 14 0.15 -0.27 -2.13
CA TYR A 14 -0.19 -1.60 -2.64
C TYR A 14 -1.35 -2.20 -1.86
N TYR A 15 -2.11 -3.07 -2.50
CA TYR A 15 -3.08 -3.89 -1.81
C TYR A 15 -3.06 -5.28 -2.39
N LYS A 16 -3.40 -6.25 -1.56
CA LYS A 16 -3.37 -7.66 -1.97
C LYS A 16 -4.52 -8.38 -1.35
N TYR A 17 -5.35 -8.96 -2.22
CA TYR A 17 -6.41 -9.88 -1.84
C TYR A 17 -5.99 -11.33 -1.60
N ALA A 18 -5.90 -11.74 -0.31
CA ALA A 18 -5.45 -13.04 0.16
C ALA A 18 -6.11 -13.46 1.50
N ASN A 19 -6.13 -14.77 1.77
CA ASN A 19 -6.50 -15.30 3.08
C ASN A 19 -5.28 -15.21 4.02
N ILE A 20 -5.43 -14.59 5.18
CA ILE A 20 -4.34 -14.39 6.14
C ILE A 20 -4.53 -15.36 7.31
N PRO A 21 -3.64 -16.36 7.49
CA PRO A 21 -3.81 -17.38 8.52
C PRO A 21 -3.54 -16.88 9.94
N ASN A 22 -2.56 -15.98 10.11
CA ASN A 22 -2.26 -15.36 11.41
C ASN A 22 -2.09 -13.84 11.24
N LEU A 23 -3.06 -13.10 11.77
CA LEU A 23 -3.09 -11.65 11.64
C LEU A 23 -2.12 -10.96 12.60
N ASP A 24 -1.93 -11.51 13.81
CA ASP A 24 -1.07 -10.92 14.84
C ASP A 24 0.41 -11.01 14.46
N ASP A 25 0.83 -12.12 13.85
CA ASP A 25 2.17 -12.27 13.30
C ASP A 25 2.41 -11.24 12.19
N LEU A 26 1.41 -11.01 11.33
CA LEU A 26 1.52 -10.06 10.25
C LEU A 26 1.58 -8.61 10.77
N VAL A 27 0.78 -8.26 11.79
CA VAL A 27 0.86 -6.97 12.49
C VAL A 27 2.27 -6.76 13.04
N SER A 28 2.80 -7.76 13.76
CA SER A 28 4.12 -7.72 14.38
C SER A 28 5.23 -7.56 13.34
N PHE A 29 5.11 -8.30 12.23
CA PHE A 29 6.01 -8.18 11.08
C PHE A 29 6.00 -6.77 10.48
N TYR A 30 4.82 -6.19 10.23
CA TYR A 30 4.72 -4.83 9.68
C TYR A 30 5.29 -3.79 10.64
N GLN A 31 4.97 -3.88 11.93
CA GLN A 31 5.51 -2.98 12.94
C GLN A 31 7.04 -3.08 12.99
N SER A 32 7.60 -4.29 13.04
CA SER A 32 9.05 -4.51 13.11
C SER A 32 9.77 -4.03 11.85
N ASN A 33 9.33 -4.47 10.66
CA ASN A 33 9.97 -4.16 9.39
C ASN A 33 9.87 -2.68 9.02
N CYS A 34 8.71 -2.05 9.22
CA CYS A 34 8.57 -0.62 8.93
C CYS A 34 9.37 0.24 9.92
N THR A 35 9.38 -0.12 11.20
CA THR A 35 10.15 0.62 12.22
C THR A 35 11.65 0.51 11.98
N SER A 36 12.16 -0.68 11.65
CA SER A 36 13.60 -0.88 11.39
C SER A 36 14.09 -0.10 10.16
N LEU A 37 13.21 0.11 9.18
CA LEU A 37 13.48 0.89 7.96
C LEU A 37 13.14 2.38 8.10
N ALA A 38 12.72 2.83 9.29
CA ALA A 38 12.25 4.19 9.58
C ALA A 38 11.12 4.67 8.63
N LEU A 39 10.24 3.75 8.24
CA LEU A 39 9.09 4.04 7.38
C LEU A 39 7.92 4.60 8.20
N VAL A 40 7.18 5.53 7.59
CA VAL A 40 5.98 6.13 8.16
C VAL A 40 4.80 5.91 7.20
N GLY A 41 3.57 5.97 7.68
CA GLY A 41 2.43 5.64 6.83
C GLY A 41 1.32 4.90 7.55
N ARG A 42 0.41 4.30 6.78
CA ARG A 42 -0.78 3.62 7.28
C ARG A 42 -0.90 2.21 6.71
N VAL A 43 -0.67 1.23 7.56
CA VAL A 43 -0.91 -0.18 7.28
C VAL A 43 -2.28 -0.55 7.83
N ARG A 44 -3.18 -1.03 6.97
CA ARG A 44 -4.48 -1.58 7.38
C ARG A 44 -4.44 -3.09 7.21
N LEU A 45 -5.00 -3.83 8.15
CA LEU A 45 -4.95 -5.29 8.14
C LEU A 45 -6.34 -5.83 8.46
N ALA A 46 -7.11 -6.22 7.45
CA ALA A 46 -8.41 -6.91 7.63
C ALA A 46 -8.40 -8.33 7.08
N SER A 47 -7.46 -8.58 6.17
CA SER A 47 -7.30 -9.68 5.21
C SER A 47 -6.49 -9.16 3.99
N GLN A 48 -6.15 -7.86 3.94
CA GLN A 48 -6.01 -7.11 2.69
C GLN A 48 -5.28 -5.76 2.86
N GLY A 49 -4.19 -5.47 2.14
CA GLY A 49 -3.64 -4.16 1.66
C GLY A 49 -3.14 -3.01 2.57
N VAL A 50 -2.24 -2.16 2.05
CA VAL A 50 -1.32 -1.29 2.83
C VAL A 50 -0.90 0.02 2.11
N ASN A 51 -0.67 1.12 2.84
CA ASN A 51 -0.04 2.34 2.30
C ASN A 51 1.15 2.78 3.17
N VAL A 52 2.35 2.89 2.61
CA VAL A 52 3.58 3.27 3.33
C VAL A 52 4.30 4.38 2.57
N CYS A 53 5.02 5.25 3.27
CA CYS A 53 5.90 6.24 2.67
C CYS A 53 7.23 6.33 3.43
N GLY A 54 8.23 6.92 2.78
CA GLY A 54 9.57 7.07 3.35
C GLY A 54 10.61 7.24 2.25
N LYS A 55 11.89 7.04 2.61
CA LYS A 55 12.97 7.07 1.62
C LYS A 55 12.81 5.97 0.58
N LEU A 56 13.14 6.26 -0.68
CA LEU A 56 13.02 5.28 -1.77
C LEU A 56 13.83 4.01 -1.51
N SER A 57 15.04 4.12 -0.98
CA SER A 57 15.88 2.96 -0.60
C SER A 57 15.22 2.09 0.48
N SER A 58 14.62 2.70 1.51
CA SER A 58 13.84 1.98 2.54
C SER A 58 12.59 1.31 1.96
N LEU A 59 11.87 1.99 1.06
CA LEU A 59 10.69 1.43 0.39
C LEU A 59 11.05 0.26 -0.53
N LYS A 60 12.14 0.35 -1.30
CA LYS A 60 12.67 -0.75 -2.11
C LYS A 60 13.04 -1.95 -1.22
N SER A 61 13.69 -1.71 -0.08
CA SER A 61 14.03 -2.75 0.90
C SER A 61 12.77 -3.42 1.47
N HIS A 62 11.75 -2.62 1.82
CA HIS A 62 10.46 -3.14 2.25
C HIS A 62 9.82 -4.02 1.18
N ILE A 63 9.74 -3.55 -0.07
CA ILE A 63 9.19 -4.32 -1.20
C ILE A 63 9.93 -5.65 -1.38
N ALA A 64 11.26 -5.66 -1.28
CA ALA A 64 12.06 -6.88 -1.39
C ALA A 64 11.68 -7.90 -0.32
N VAL A 65 11.53 -7.46 0.94
CA VAL A 65 11.11 -8.31 2.05
C VAL A 65 9.66 -8.80 1.86
N MET A 66 8.76 -7.93 1.38
CA MET A 66 7.37 -8.31 1.09
C MET A 66 7.28 -9.39 0.02
N LYS A 67 8.10 -9.30 -1.04
CA LYS A 67 8.13 -10.27 -2.15
C LYS A 67 8.65 -11.66 -1.75
N LEU A 68 9.33 -11.80 -0.60
CA LEU A 68 9.73 -13.11 -0.08
C LEU A 68 8.58 -13.85 0.62
N ASN A 69 7.51 -13.14 0.94
CA ASN A 69 6.33 -13.71 1.57
C ASN A 69 5.28 -14.04 0.49
N SER A 70 4.97 -15.33 0.35
CA SER A 70 4.04 -15.84 -0.66
C SER A 70 2.62 -15.25 -0.55
N LEU A 71 2.23 -14.69 0.60
CA LEU A 71 0.98 -13.94 0.74
C LEU A 71 0.90 -12.76 -0.23
N PHE A 72 2.04 -12.19 -0.61
CA PHE A 72 2.15 -11.01 -1.47
C PHE A 72 2.58 -11.33 -2.90
N ASP A 73 2.54 -12.60 -3.31
CA ASP A 73 2.83 -12.98 -4.70
C ASP A 73 1.87 -12.29 -5.68
N GLY A 74 2.43 -11.76 -6.76
CA GLY A 74 1.70 -11.01 -7.78
C GLY A 74 1.12 -9.67 -7.30
N THR A 75 1.56 -9.14 -6.16
CA THR A 75 1.14 -7.81 -5.69
C THR A 75 1.70 -6.71 -6.60
N ASP A 76 0.83 -5.79 -7.00
CA ASP A 76 1.21 -4.57 -7.72
C ASP A 76 1.68 -3.49 -6.74
N PHE A 77 3.01 -3.37 -6.59
CA PHE A 77 3.65 -2.36 -5.76
C PHE A 77 3.83 -1.06 -6.52
N LYS A 78 2.97 -0.07 -6.23
CA LYS A 78 3.00 1.25 -6.87
C LYS A 78 3.93 2.17 -6.10
N LEU A 79 5.18 2.21 -6.54
CA LEU A 79 6.22 3.10 -6.01
C LEU A 79 6.28 4.38 -6.85
N ALA A 80 6.20 5.53 -6.19
CA ALA A 80 6.39 6.83 -6.81
C ALA A 80 7.46 7.63 -6.03
N SER A 81 8.37 8.28 -6.75
CA SER A 81 9.28 9.25 -6.17
C SER A 81 8.54 10.55 -5.86
N CYS A 82 8.95 11.21 -4.79
CA CYS A 82 8.46 12.53 -4.42
C CYS A 82 9.56 13.34 -3.71
N HIS A 83 9.40 14.65 -3.72
CA HIS A 83 10.26 15.50 -2.91
C HIS A 83 9.85 15.43 -1.43
N GLN A 84 10.83 15.66 -0.55
CA GLN A 84 10.53 15.83 0.86
C GLN A 84 9.53 16.98 1.06
N PRO A 85 8.60 16.88 2.02
CA PRO A 85 7.76 18.02 2.38
C PRO A 85 8.61 19.26 2.63
N SER A 86 8.21 20.39 2.03
CA SER A 86 8.99 21.63 2.10
C SER A 86 9.05 22.24 3.50
N ASN A 87 8.11 21.87 4.38
CA ASN A 87 8.06 22.27 5.80
C ASN A 87 7.15 21.34 6.62
N ASP A 88 7.12 21.56 7.93
CA ASP A 88 6.33 20.76 8.90
C ASP A 88 4.81 20.90 8.75
N ILE A 89 4.32 21.97 8.12
CA ILE A 89 2.90 22.15 7.84
C ILE A 89 2.51 21.18 6.72
N VAL A 90 3.24 21.22 5.60
CA VAL A 90 3.05 20.31 4.48
C VAL A 90 3.23 18.86 4.92
N ALA A 91 4.24 18.56 5.75
CA ALA A 91 4.44 17.21 6.27
C ALA A 91 3.24 16.68 7.06
N ARG A 92 2.58 17.54 7.85
CA ARG A 92 1.35 17.20 8.59
C ARG A 92 0.15 17.02 7.66
N GLU A 93 0.01 17.89 6.65
CA GLU A 93 -1.08 17.79 5.65
C GLU A 93 -0.95 16.54 4.77
N CYS A 94 0.27 16.08 4.49
CA CYS A 94 0.51 14.78 3.83
C CYS A 94 -0.04 13.59 4.65
N GLY A 95 -0.22 13.75 5.97
CA GLY A 95 -0.92 12.77 6.81
C GLY A 95 -0.11 11.52 7.18
N PHE A 96 1.20 11.52 6.93
CA PHE A 96 2.14 10.42 7.19
C PHE A 96 3.29 10.82 8.12
N THR A 97 2.97 11.43 9.25
CA THR A 97 3.98 11.84 10.25
C THR A 97 4.44 10.71 11.16
N SER A 98 3.73 9.57 11.14
CA SER A 98 4.05 8.40 11.97
C SER A 98 3.57 7.12 11.29
N LEU A 99 4.09 5.99 11.76
CA LEU A 99 3.59 4.67 11.39
C LEU A 99 2.30 4.35 12.16
N SER A 100 1.26 3.95 11.46
CA SER A 100 0.03 3.41 12.05
C SER A 100 -0.29 2.07 11.41
N VAL A 101 -0.15 0.99 12.19
CA VAL A 101 -0.57 -0.36 11.81
C VAL A 101 -1.86 -0.67 12.55
N ARG A 102 -2.95 -0.92 11.82
CA ARG A 102 -4.27 -1.15 12.42
C ARG A 102 -4.95 -2.38 11.83
N VAL A 103 -5.48 -3.21 12.71
CA VAL A 103 -6.45 -4.24 12.33
C VAL A 103 -7.81 -3.58 12.10
N VAL A 104 -8.43 -3.88 10.96
CA VAL A 104 -9.73 -3.32 10.57
C VAL A 104 -10.64 -4.44 10.07
N GLN A 105 -11.95 -4.22 10.05
CA GLN A 105 -12.91 -5.23 9.57
C GLN A 105 -12.90 -5.36 8.04
N GLU A 106 -12.79 -4.24 7.34
CA GLU A 106 -12.72 -4.16 5.88
C GLU A 106 -11.54 -3.26 5.50
N LEU A 107 -10.69 -3.68 4.55
CA LEU A 107 -9.61 -2.83 4.06
C LEU A 107 -10.15 -1.55 3.43
N VAL A 108 -11.12 -1.73 2.53
CA VAL A 108 -11.89 -0.68 1.88
C VAL A 108 -13.35 -0.93 2.21
N THR A 109 -14.01 0.08 2.78
CA THR A 109 -15.44 0.01 3.07
C THR A 109 -16.22 0.14 1.78
N LEU A 110 -16.80 -0.97 1.31
CA LEU A 110 -17.52 -1.01 0.02
C LEU A 110 -18.99 -0.59 0.14
N CYS A 111 -19.58 -0.73 1.33
CA CYS A 111 -21.00 -0.47 1.58
C CYS A 111 -21.18 0.47 2.76
N SER A 112 -22.23 1.30 2.72
CA SER A 112 -22.61 2.19 3.84
C SER A 112 -23.06 1.44 5.09
N ASN A 113 -23.34 0.14 4.98
CA ASN A 113 -23.67 -0.74 6.08
C ASN A 113 -22.67 -1.91 6.07
N PRO A 114 -21.95 -2.19 7.18
CA PRO A 114 -21.02 -3.30 7.22
C PRO A 114 -21.80 -4.59 6.96
N LEU A 115 -21.40 -5.32 5.92
CA LEU A 115 -22.05 -6.58 5.59
C LEU A 115 -21.83 -7.54 6.77
N SER A 116 -22.86 -8.29 7.14
CA SER A 116 -22.77 -9.33 8.17
C SER A 116 -21.75 -10.43 7.82
N LYS A 117 -21.35 -10.50 6.55
CA LYS A 117 -20.30 -11.36 6.02
C LYS A 117 -19.48 -10.59 4.98
N LEU A 118 -18.16 -10.69 5.05
CA LEU A 118 -17.26 -10.14 4.04
C LEU A 118 -17.64 -10.68 2.65
N PRO A 119 -17.71 -9.84 1.61
CA PRO A 119 -17.98 -10.30 0.25
C PRO A 119 -16.85 -11.20 -0.23
N GLU A 120 -17.20 -12.35 -0.79
CA GLU A 120 -16.25 -13.25 -1.40
C GLU A 120 -15.83 -12.68 -2.75
N ILE A 121 -14.52 -12.49 -2.96
CA ILE A 121 -13.99 -11.88 -4.18
C ILE A 121 -13.76 -13.02 -5.18
N SER A 122 -14.85 -13.54 -5.73
CA SER A 122 -14.84 -14.61 -6.74
C SER A 122 -15.13 -14.09 -8.15
N GLU A 123 -15.97 -13.05 -8.26
CA GLU A 123 -16.47 -12.50 -9.54
C GLU A 123 -15.89 -11.10 -9.80
N ALA A 124 -14.56 -11.00 -9.87
CA ALA A 124 -13.93 -9.74 -10.27
C ALA A 124 -14.16 -9.49 -11.76
N GLY A 125 -14.51 -8.26 -12.13
CA GLY A 125 -14.55 -7.85 -13.54
C GLY A 125 -13.16 -7.92 -14.19
N THR A 126 -13.12 -7.85 -15.52
CA THR A 126 -11.85 -7.83 -16.26
C THR A 126 -11.08 -6.55 -15.95
N HIS A 127 -9.86 -6.70 -15.44
CA HIS A 127 -8.94 -5.57 -15.27
C HIS A 127 -8.42 -5.14 -16.64
N LEU A 128 -8.60 -3.85 -16.95
CA LEU A 128 -8.05 -3.23 -18.14
C LEU A 128 -6.75 -2.50 -17.79
N SER A 129 -5.77 -2.56 -18.69
CA SER A 129 -4.64 -1.64 -18.68
C SER A 129 -5.12 -0.20 -18.94
N ALA A 130 -4.26 0.78 -18.65
CA ALA A 130 -4.59 2.19 -18.87
C ALA A 130 -4.93 2.50 -20.34
N ALA A 131 -4.24 1.88 -21.29
CA ALA A 131 -4.48 2.06 -22.73
C ALA A 131 -5.80 1.42 -23.20
N GLU A 132 -6.11 0.22 -22.69
CA GLU A 132 -7.39 -0.44 -22.97
C GLU A 132 -8.55 0.36 -22.39
N PHE A 133 -8.43 0.82 -21.15
CA PHE A 133 -9.44 1.67 -20.52
C PHE A 133 -9.70 2.96 -21.31
N HIS A 134 -8.63 3.63 -21.75
CA HIS A 134 -8.74 4.83 -22.59
C HIS A 134 -9.49 4.54 -23.90
N SER A 135 -9.15 3.45 -24.59
CA SER A 135 -9.80 3.06 -25.86
C SER A 135 -11.28 2.71 -25.68
N VAL A 136 -11.64 2.06 -24.56
CA VAL A 136 -13.04 1.75 -24.21
C VAL A 136 -13.84 3.04 -23.98
N LEU A 137 -13.26 4.03 -23.30
CA LEU A 137 -13.94 5.31 -23.08
C LEU A 137 -14.14 6.09 -24.39
N GLU A 138 -13.16 6.09 -25.28
CA GLU A 138 -13.28 6.79 -26.57
C GLU A 138 -14.32 6.15 -27.50
N SER A 139 -14.47 4.82 -27.44
CA SER A 139 -15.45 4.09 -28.26
C SER A 139 -16.86 4.04 -27.67
N ALA A 140 -17.03 4.41 -26.40
CA ALA A 140 -18.33 4.43 -25.71
C ALA A 140 -19.04 5.80 -25.77
N GLY A 141 -18.39 6.84 -26.30
CA GLY A 141 -18.95 8.18 -26.53
C GLY A 141 -19.56 8.32 -27.92
#